data_AF-A0AAD7NPU2-F1
#
_entry.id   AF-A0AAD7NPU2-F1
#
_cell.length_a   1.000
_cell.length_b   1.000
_cell.length_c   1.000
_cell.angle_alpha   90.00
_cell.angle_beta   90.00
_cell.angle_gamma   90.00
#
_symmetry.space_group_name_H-M   'P 1'
#
loop_
_entity.id
_entity.type
_entity.pdbx_description
1 polymer ?
#
loop_
_entity_poly.entity_id
_entity_poly.type
_entity_poly.pdbx_seq_one_letter_code
_entity_poly.pdbx_strand_id
1 'polypeptide(L)'
;GNFQEVIRYLLNIATNQRDLKQVLQLVSSKHKEVENNNRLGTATHRQKRSLVYSLKLQQPPISVDDILAGNPLDPNAPRGSLQNPRIVWRQRDLSFGPGLHTVLADTHCRPYSRDFVCDEAAGFYICDIDESAVFLDRLPSEDNPEVLVPTPTLVVLRGVFGAGSPESAVFLAWLKNVVDVAVQERRDVRPDAPGKMVQVGFNAGPRHARVFGLAKSYTKQLDDTTKVEHDNDIIAAATTVWAAAKTWLPTDITHQIDRELEKHSMPRIATRNVEEGTGFVLDLNGVTYSFPDVQRAPPEAYLTVDYSASLHLDPCFVKGACAISVNVDRTSPCGHFPAAGQTSNTPFMPSRPSTRSQSGPITPKVDPATEHPARWPIGGGGNFVEMSLMVVVKQATGTLLAFDPSFRHGTTRLCGGHNHTITIAFSAHIKDAFEYAKNGFHESGAGAGDGNCPEFVQEEQ
;
A
#
# COMPACT_ATOMS: atom_id res chain seq x y z
N GLY A 1 15.39 -39.55 18.06
CA GLY A 1 15.64 -39.96 19.45
C GLY A 1 15.22 -38.84 20.36
N ASN A 2 14.24 -39.08 21.24
CA ASN A 2 13.59 -38.06 22.04
C ASN A 2 14.57 -37.52 23.10
N PHE A 3 14.85 -36.21 23.11
CA PHE A 3 15.74 -35.57 24.08
C PHE A 3 15.31 -35.85 25.54
N GLN A 4 14.00 -36.06 25.77
CA GLN A 4 13.48 -36.46 27.08
C GLN A 4 13.92 -37.87 27.49
N GLU A 5 14.09 -38.80 26.56
CA GLU A 5 14.59 -40.15 26.86
C GLU A 5 16.07 -40.14 27.18
N VAL A 6 16.85 -39.28 26.51
CA VAL A 6 18.28 -39.07 26.83
C VAL A 6 18.43 -38.47 28.23
N ILE A 7 17.61 -37.48 28.60
CA ILE A 7 17.62 -36.91 29.96
C ILE A 7 17.23 -37.98 31.00
N ARG A 8 16.16 -38.74 30.78
CA ARG A 8 15.77 -39.83 31.72
C ARG A 8 16.88 -40.86 31.87
N TYR A 9 17.50 -41.26 30.77
CA TYR A 9 18.61 -42.21 30.79
C TYR A 9 19.80 -41.68 31.61
N LEU A 10 20.22 -40.44 31.35
CA LEU A 10 21.33 -39.80 32.06
C LEU A 10 21.05 -39.60 33.56
N LEU A 11 19.79 -39.32 33.93
CA LEU A 11 19.39 -39.22 35.34
C LEU A 11 19.38 -40.58 36.05
N ASN A 12 19.01 -41.66 35.36
CA ASN A 12 18.97 -43.01 35.93
C ASN A 12 20.36 -43.60 36.20
N ILE A 13 21.40 -43.19 35.46
CA ILE A 13 22.77 -43.70 35.62
C ILE A 13 23.65 -42.82 36.53
N ALA A 14 23.19 -41.64 36.95
CA ALA A 14 23.90 -40.80 37.89
C ALA A 14 23.82 -41.40 39.30
N THR A 15 24.88 -42.11 39.72
CA THR A 15 24.88 -42.86 41.00
C THR A 15 25.33 -42.04 42.21
N ASN A 16 25.88 -40.83 42.00
CA ASN A 16 26.32 -39.95 43.08
C ASN A 16 26.06 -38.46 42.74
N GLN A 17 26.15 -37.59 43.75
CA GLN A 17 25.88 -36.14 43.60
C GLN A 17 26.81 -35.44 42.59
N ARG A 18 28.05 -35.92 42.43
CA ARG A 18 29.01 -35.33 41.50
C ARG A 18 28.60 -35.60 40.05
N ASP A 19 28.15 -36.81 39.77
CA ASP A 19 27.64 -37.21 38.45
C ASP A 19 26.35 -36.45 38.09
N LEU A 20 25.46 -36.26 39.07
CA LEU A 20 24.23 -35.49 38.87
C LEU A 20 24.54 -34.03 38.48
N LYS A 21 25.52 -33.40 39.13
CA LYS A 21 25.94 -32.03 38.81
C LYS A 21 26.50 -31.92 37.39
N GLN A 22 27.29 -32.90 36.95
CA GLN A 22 27.83 -32.93 35.59
C GLN A 22 26.74 -33.15 34.54
N VAL A 23 25.79 -34.05 34.80
CA VAL A 23 24.62 -34.28 33.94
C VAL A 23 23.78 -33.01 33.81
N LEU A 24 23.50 -32.32 34.92
CA LEU A 24 22.75 -31.06 34.89
C LEU A 24 23.49 -29.94 34.13
N GLN A 25 24.82 -29.84 34.26
CA GLN A 25 25.62 -28.89 33.48
C GLN A 25 25.58 -29.21 31.98
N LEU A 26 25.68 -30.50 31.61
CA LEU A 26 25.61 -30.92 30.21
C LEU A 26 24.23 -30.66 29.60
N VAL A 27 23.16 -30.98 30.33
CA VAL A 27 21.77 -30.71 29.91
C VAL A 27 21.54 -29.21 29.78
N SER A 28 22.00 -28.39 30.72
CA SER A 28 21.89 -26.93 30.63
C SER A 28 22.67 -26.37 29.44
N SER A 29 23.87 -26.88 29.17
CA SER A 29 24.69 -26.49 28.01
C SER A 29 24.00 -26.87 26.69
N LYS A 30 23.51 -28.10 26.57
CA LYS A 30 22.79 -28.56 25.37
C LYS A 30 21.44 -27.87 25.18
N HIS A 31 20.73 -27.55 26.26
CA HIS A 31 19.52 -26.72 26.20
C HIS A 31 19.86 -25.33 25.66
N LYS A 32 20.93 -24.69 26.14
CA LYS A 32 21.38 -23.39 25.60
C LYS A 32 21.84 -23.50 24.15
N GLU A 33 22.47 -24.59 23.75
CA GLU A 33 22.86 -24.85 22.35
C GLU A 33 21.63 -25.01 21.45
N VAL A 34 20.63 -25.80 21.88
CA VAL A 34 19.36 -25.96 21.15
C VAL A 34 18.57 -24.65 21.14
N GLU A 35 18.51 -23.91 22.24
CA GLU A 35 17.91 -22.58 22.27
C GLU A 35 18.66 -21.61 21.36
N ASN A 36 19.99 -21.64 21.32
CA ASN A 36 20.77 -20.80 20.41
C ASN A 36 20.57 -21.21 18.95
N ASN A 37 20.47 -22.50 18.66
CA ASN A 37 20.21 -23.01 17.32
C ASN A 37 18.77 -22.75 16.87
N ASN A 38 17.79 -22.81 17.79
CA ASN A 38 16.41 -22.40 17.52
C ASN A 38 16.26 -20.87 17.46
N ARG A 39 17.18 -20.13 18.10
CA ARG A 39 17.32 -18.67 17.95
C ARG A 39 18.07 -18.29 16.68
N LEU A 40 18.77 -19.20 16.00
CA LEU A 40 19.30 -18.91 14.67
C LEU A 40 18.11 -18.63 13.76
N GLY A 41 17.93 -17.36 13.47
CA GLY A 41 16.81 -16.86 12.69
C GLY A 41 15.74 -16.14 13.48
N THR A 42 15.61 -16.22 14.80
CA THR A 42 14.60 -15.39 15.51
C THR A 42 15.22 -14.11 16.08
N ALA A 43 14.64 -12.95 15.76
CA ALA A 43 15.08 -11.66 16.29
C ALA A 43 14.97 -11.61 17.82
N THR A 44 16.08 -11.30 18.48
CA THR A 44 16.10 -10.95 19.90
C THR A 44 15.27 -9.68 20.17
N HIS A 45 14.82 -9.48 21.41
CA HIS A 45 14.13 -8.24 21.80
C HIS A 45 14.94 -6.97 21.47
N ARG A 46 16.27 -7.03 21.60
CA ARG A 46 17.17 -5.93 21.22
C ARG A 46 17.14 -5.67 19.71
N GLN A 47 17.17 -6.71 18.88
CA GLN A 47 17.07 -6.57 17.42
C GLN A 47 15.70 -6.01 17.01
N LYS A 48 14.60 -6.49 17.61
CA LYS A 48 13.25 -5.95 17.37
C LYS A 48 13.18 -4.45 17.66
N ARG A 49 13.66 -4.03 18.84
CA ARG A 49 13.76 -2.60 19.18
C ARG A 49 14.64 -1.86 18.18
N SER A 50 15.81 -2.39 17.86
CA SER A 50 16.74 -1.77 16.90
C SER A 50 16.10 -1.55 15.54
N LEU A 51 15.30 -2.50 15.04
CA LEU A 51 14.55 -2.38 13.80
C LEU A 51 13.51 -1.25 13.90
N VAL A 52 12.71 -1.22 14.98
CA VAL A 52 11.74 -0.14 15.21
C VAL A 52 12.42 1.24 15.26
N TYR A 53 13.60 1.31 15.91
CA TYR A 53 14.43 2.52 15.96
C TYR A 53 14.96 2.94 14.60
N SER A 54 15.51 2.03 13.81
CA SER A 54 16.07 2.34 12.49
C SER A 54 14.98 2.76 11.49
N LEU A 55 13.80 2.16 11.59
CA LEU A 55 12.61 2.53 10.80
C LEU A 55 11.91 3.80 11.32
N LYS A 56 12.38 4.35 12.45
CA LYS A 56 11.85 5.54 13.12
C LYS A 56 10.35 5.44 13.45
N LEU A 57 9.89 4.26 13.87
CA LEU A 57 8.47 4.00 14.18
C LEU A 57 8.08 4.30 15.64
N GLN A 58 8.96 4.92 16.43
CA GLN A 58 8.69 5.31 17.83
C GLN A 58 8.46 6.82 18.03
N GLN A 59 8.24 7.59 16.96
CA GLN A 59 7.95 9.01 17.16
C GLN A 59 6.58 9.17 17.83
N PRO A 60 6.43 10.16 18.73
CA PRO A 60 5.12 10.52 19.22
C PRO A 60 4.26 11.01 18.04
N PRO A 61 2.97 10.70 18.03
CA PRO A 61 2.08 11.20 17.00
C PRO A 61 1.96 12.73 17.12
N ILE A 62 1.78 13.42 16.00
CA ILE A 62 1.73 14.89 15.92
C ILE A 62 0.36 15.32 15.39
N SER A 63 -0.20 16.41 15.89
CA SER A 63 -1.44 17.01 15.34
C SER A 63 -1.15 18.13 14.35
N VAL A 64 -2.17 18.57 13.60
CA VAL A 64 -2.08 19.78 12.77
C VAL A 64 -1.78 21.01 13.62
N ASP A 65 -2.35 21.11 14.82
CA ASP A 65 -2.08 22.21 15.74
C ASP A 65 -0.61 22.25 16.19
N ASP A 66 0.00 21.08 16.47
CA ASP A 66 1.42 20.99 16.80
C ASP A 66 2.31 21.47 15.64
N ILE A 67 1.96 21.07 14.40
CA ILE A 67 2.65 21.50 13.18
C ILE A 67 2.52 23.01 13.00
N LEU A 68 1.33 23.58 13.19
CA LEU A 68 1.05 25.02 13.04
C LEU A 68 1.69 25.87 14.14
N ALA A 69 1.82 25.34 15.36
CA ALA A 69 2.51 25.99 16.46
C ALA A 69 4.03 26.14 16.20
N GLY A 70 4.55 25.56 15.11
CA GLY A 70 5.96 25.60 14.81
C GLY A 70 6.78 24.82 15.83
N ASN A 71 6.19 23.74 16.36
CA ASN A 71 6.87 22.72 17.14
C ASN A 71 7.27 21.56 16.21
N PRO A 72 8.25 21.73 15.30
CA PRO A 72 8.71 20.61 14.50
C PRO A 72 9.22 19.52 15.43
N LEU A 73 9.11 18.26 15.00
CA LEU A 73 9.65 17.12 15.75
C LEU A 73 11.14 17.29 16.05
N ASP A 74 11.84 18.07 15.22
CA ASP A 74 13.18 18.59 15.48
C ASP A 74 13.29 20.05 15.01
N PRO A 75 13.53 21.04 15.90
CA PRO A 75 13.69 22.45 15.55
C PRO A 75 14.91 22.74 14.66
N ASN A 76 15.86 21.81 14.59
CA ASN A 76 17.02 21.93 13.71
C ASN A 76 16.81 21.25 12.35
N ALA A 77 15.70 20.54 12.17
CA ALA A 77 15.43 19.86 10.91
C ALA A 77 15.16 20.88 9.79
N PRO A 78 15.75 20.69 8.60
CA PRO A 78 15.49 21.55 7.46
C PRO A 78 14.00 21.66 7.17
N ARG A 79 13.53 22.86 6.81
CA ARG A 79 12.15 23.05 6.35
C ARG A 79 11.90 22.20 5.10
N GLY A 80 10.75 21.55 5.05
CA GLY A 80 10.41 20.57 4.01
C GLY A 80 10.92 19.15 4.32
N SER A 81 11.60 18.93 5.45
CA SER A 81 11.94 17.58 5.89
C SER A 81 10.75 16.89 6.56
N LEU A 82 10.88 15.58 6.78
CA LEU A 82 9.92 14.76 7.51
C LEU A 82 9.55 15.33 8.90
N GLN A 83 10.53 15.95 9.58
CA GLN A 83 10.37 16.48 10.93
C GLN A 83 9.92 17.95 10.95
N ASN A 84 9.96 18.63 9.82
CA ASN A 84 9.58 20.02 9.66
C ASN A 84 8.93 20.24 8.28
N PRO A 85 7.75 19.64 8.03
CA PRO A 85 7.12 19.70 6.72
C PRO A 85 6.66 21.11 6.37
N ARG A 86 6.66 21.44 5.08
CA ARG A 86 6.16 22.74 4.61
C ARG A 86 4.65 22.80 4.74
N ILE A 87 4.14 23.81 5.43
CA ILE A 87 2.70 24.09 5.48
C ILE A 87 2.30 24.88 4.23
N VAL A 88 1.30 24.40 3.50
CA VAL A 88 0.75 25.04 2.31
C VAL A 88 -0.75 25.22 2.48
N TRP A 89 -1.20 26.46 2.65
CA TRP A 89 -2.63 26.76 2.67
C TRP A 89 -3.20 26.70 1.27
N ARG A 90 -4.13 25.79 1.01
CA ARG A 90 -4.73 25.60 -0.30
C ARG A 90 -6.17 25.11 -0.20
N GLN A 91 -7.09 25.96 -0.63
CA GLN A 91 -8.50 25.62 -0.75
C GLN A 91 -8.74 24.75 -1.99
N ARG A 92 -9.63 23.77 -1.88
CA ARG A 92 -10.05 22.95 -3.02
C ARG A 92 -10.88 23.77 -4.01
N ASP A 93 -10.54 23.70 -5.29
CA ASP A 93 -11.38 24.13 -6.39
C ASP A 93 -12.13 22.91 -6.96
N LEU A 94 -13.42 22.83 -6.65
CA LEU A 94 -14.30 21.75 -7.13
C LEU A 94 -14.88 22.03 -8.52
N SER A 95 -14.74 23.27 -9.01
CA SER A 95 -15.23 23.69 -10.32
C SER A 95 -14.22 23.41 -11.43
N PHE A 96 -12.94 23.37 -11.06
CA PHE A 96 -11.83 23.20 -11.99
C PHE A 96 -11.52 21.73 -12.28
N GLY A 97 -11.13 21.49 -13.53
CA GLY A 97 -10.47 20.26 -13.95
C GLY A 97 -11.12 19.59 -15.15
N PRO A 98 -10.35 18.79 -15.89
CA PRO A 98 -10.87 18.02 -17.00
C PRO A 98 -11.90 16.98 -16.51
N GLY A 99 -12.61 16.37 -17.47
CA GLY A 99 -13.56 15.30 -17.17
C GLY A 99 -12.92 14.12 -16.45
N LEU A 100 -13.75 13.29 -15.82
CA LEU A 100 -13.30 11.98 -15.34
C LEU A 100 -12.71 11.18 -16.51
N HIS A 101 -11.76 10.30 -16.20
CA HIS A 101 -11.03 9.48 -17.15
C HIS A 101 -10.08 10.24 -18.10
N THR A 102 -9.81 11.52 -17.84
CA THR A 102 -8.72 12.22 -18.51
C THR A 102 -7.36 11.68 -18.07
N VAL A 103 -6.52 11.35 -19.04
CA VAL A 103 -5.14 10.93 -18.78
C VAL A 103 -4.29 12.15 -18.44
N LEU A 104 -3.44 12.01 -17.43
CA LEU A 104 -2.59 13.07 -16.93
C LEU A 104 -1.16 12.86 -17.41
N ALA A 105 -0.49 13.95 -17.77
CA ALA A 105 0.92 13.98 -18.09
C ALA A 105 1.59 15.10 -17.30
N ASP A 106 2.84 14.91 -16.88
CA ASP A 106 3.68 16.03 -16.46
C ASP A 106 4.46 16.57 -17.68
N THR A 107 5.11 17.72 -17.53
CA THR A 107 5.94 18.35 -18.58
C THR A 107 7.10 17.50 -19.08
N HIS A 108 7.46 16.46 -18.32
CA HIS A 108 8.57 15.59 -18.65
C HIS A 108 8.12 14.40 -19.51
N CYS A 109 6.87 13.99 -19.39
CA CYS A 109 6.24 13.11 -20.35
C CYS A 109 5.88 13.91 -21.62
N ARG A 110 6.32 13.48 -22.81
CA ARG A 110 5.75 13.98 -24.08
C ARG A 110 4.24 13.72 -24.04
N PRO A 111 3.39 14.74 -23.82
CA PRO A 111 1.97 14.50 -23.68
C PRO A 111 1.41 14.09 -25.04
N TYR A 112 0.49 13.13 -25.07
CA TYR A 112 -0.33 12.98 -26.25
C TYR A 112 -1.25 14.20 -26.38
N SER A 113 -1.74 14.49 -27.59
CA SER A 113 -2.58 15.68 -27.85
C SER A 113 -3.85 15.78 -27.02
N ARG A 114 -4.23 14.72 -26.29
CA ARG A 114 -5.41 14.64 -25.42
C ARG A 114 -5.07 14.53 -23.93
N ASP A 115 -3.79 14.41 -23.58
CA ASP A 115 -3.39 14.35 -22.17
C ASP A 115 -3.52 15.75 -21.56
N PHE A 116 -3.95 15.80 -20.30
CA PHE A 116 -3.96 17.04 -19.54
C PHE A 116 -2.60 17.23 -18.86
N VAL A 117 -1.92 18.33 -19.19
CA VAL A 117 -0.58 18.62 -18.67
C VAL A 117 -0.68 19.26 -17.29
N CYS A 118 -0.10 18.60 -16.29
CA CYS A 118 -0.07 19.04 -14.90
C CYS A 118 1.31 19.67 -14.60
N ASP A 119 1.40 20.99 -14.74
CA ASP A 119 2.63 21.76 -14.49
C ASP A 119 2.37 23.12 -13.84
N GLU A 120 3.43 23.83 -13.48
CA GLU A 120 3.33 25.16 -12.87
C GLU A 120 2.67 26.19 -13.79
N ALA A 121 2.84 26.05 -15.12
CA ALA A 121 2.21 26.95 -16.09
C ALA A 121 0.69 26.79 -16.13
N ALA A 122 0.19 25.58 -15.88
CA ALA A 122 -1.21 25.27 -15.67
C ALA A 122 -1.69 25.57 -14.24
N GLY A 123 -0.84 26.14 -13.36
CA GLY A 123 -1.19 26.53 -12.00
C GLY A 123 -1.00 25.44 -10.94
N PHE A 124 -0.35 24.32 -11.30
CA PHE A 124 -0.07 23.26 -10.34
C PHE A 124 1.04 23.66 -9.38
N TYR A 125 0.91 23.22 -8.14
CA TYR A 125 2.02 23.17 -7.20
C TYR A 125 2.74 21.84 -7.40
N ILE A 126 4.05 21.89 -7.65
CA ILE A 126 4.87 20.70 -7.82
C ILE A 126 5.61 20.41 -6.52
N CYS A 127 5.14 19.41 -5.78
CA CYS A 127 5.81 18.92 -4.58
C CYS A 127 6.96 17.99 -5.00
N ASP A 128 8.19 18.50 -4.92
CA ASP A 128 9.38 17.80 -5.43
C ASP A 128 9.80 16.61 -4.54
N ILE A 129 10.70 15.78 -5.05
CA ILE A 129 11.08 14.46 -4.49
C ILE A 129 11.69 14.53 -3.08
N ASP A 130 12.22 15.68 -2.69
CA ASP A 130 12.84 15.97 -1.40
C ASP A 130 11.97 16.86 -0.51
N GLU A 131 10.79 17.28 -0.98
CA GLU A 131 9.87 18.13 -0.22
C GLU A 131 8.79 17.30 0.48
N SER A 132 8.73 17.44 1.81
CA SER A 132 7.58 17.08 2.63
C SER A 132 6.69 18.31 2.81
N ALA A 133 5.38 18.15 2.58
CA ALA A 133 4.41 19.22 2.67
C ALA A 133 3.09 18.74 3.29
N VAL A 134 2.44 19.63 4.05
CA VAL A 134 1.10 19.46 4.60
C VAL A 134 0.23 20.56 3.99
N PHE A 135 -0.71 20.14 3.15
CA PHE A 135 -1.69 21.02 2.54
C PHE A 135 -2.89 21.15 3.46
N LEU A 136 -3.21 22.38 3.84
CA LEU A 136 -4.29 22.69 4.77
C LEU A 136 -5.39 23.49 4.06
N ASP A 137 -6.63 23.16 4.35
CA ASP A 137 -7.80 23.97 4.05
C ASP A 137 -8.44 24.44 5.38
N ARG A 138 -9.36 25.39 5.31
CA ARG A 138 -10.18 25.85 6.44
C ARG A 138 -11.58 25.29 6.25
N LEU A 139 -11.87 24.17 6.92
CA LEU A 139 -13.17 23.52 6.82
C LEU A 139 -14.00 23.76 8.09
N PRO A 140 -15.33 23.79 7.98
CA PRO A 140 -16.21 23.80 9.15
C PRO A 140 -15.87 22.67 10.12
N SER A 141 -15.77 22.99 11.41
CA SER A 141 -15.60 21.99 12.47
C SER A 141 -16.81 21.05 12.53
N GLU A 142 -16.57 19.78 12.85
CA GLU A 142 -17.64 18.79 13.05
C GLU A 142 -18.53 19.18 14.24
N ASP A 143 -17.98 19.82 15.27
CA ASP A 143 -18.71 20.22 16.48
C ASP A 143 -19.42 21.57 16.33
N ASN A 144 -18.88 22.47 15.49
CA ASN A 144 -19.46 23.78 15.24
C ASN A 144 -19.17 24.24 13.79
N PRO A 145 -20.16 24.12 12.88
CA PRO A 145 -19.98 24.50 11.47
C PRO A 145 -19.66 25.97 11.21
N GLU A 146 -19.90 26.87 12.18
CA GLU A 146 -19.53 28.29 12.06
C GLU A 146 -18.04 28.53 12.30
N VAL A 147 -17.35 27.59 12.95
CA VAL A 147 -15.92 27.68 13.23
C VAL A 147 -15.15 26.93 12.16
N LEU A 148 -14.34 27.66 11.39
CA LEU A 148 -13.43 27.06 10.43
C LEU A 148 -12.14 26.62 11.13
N VAL A 149 -11.83 25.33 11.06
CA VAL A 149 -10.61 24.74 11.60
C VAL A 149 -9.63 24.38 10.49
N PRO A 150 -8.32 24.50 10.72
CA PRO A 150 -7.32 23.95 9.82
C PRO A 150 -7.54 22.44 9.65
N THR A 151 -7.73 21.98 8.42
CA THR A 151 -7.94 20.55 8.14
C THR A 151 -6.95 20.10 7.07
N PRO A 152 -6.18 19.02 7.31
CA PRO A 152 -5.26 18.50 6.32
C PRO A 152 -6.04 17.87 5.16
N THR A 153 -5.77 18.33 3.94
CA THR A 153 -6.43 17.85 2.71
C THR A 153 -5.54 16.96 1.85
N LEU A 154 -4.23 17.17 1.94
CA LEU A 154 -3.18 16.33 1.38
C LEU A 154 -1.94 16.42 2.28
N VAL A 155 -1.34 15.29 2.61
CA VAL A 155 -0.09 15.21 3.37
C VAL A 155 0.91 14.43 2.53
N VAL A 156 2.12 14.95 2.41
CA VAL A 156 3.25 14.35 1.69
C VAL A 156 4.46 14.37 2.61
N LEU A 157 4.98 13.20 2.95
CA LEU A 157 6.10 13.04 3.88
C LEU A 157 7.19 12.20 3.22
N ARG A 158 8.41 12.73 3.18
CA ARG A 158 9.57 12.09 2.55
C ARG A 158 10.43 11.36 3.56
N GLY A 159 11.19 10.38 3.10
CA GLY A 159 12.18 9.69 3.93
C GLY A 159 11.58 8.84 5.06
N VAL A 160 10.31 8.44 4.93
CA VAL A 160 9.68 7.49 5.85
C VAL A 160 10.46 6.18 5.84
N PHE A 161 10.46 5.49 6.98
CA PHE A 161 11.35 4.36 7.29
C PHE A 161 12.83 4.70 7.38
N GLY A 162 13.19 5.99 7.46
CA GLY A 162 14.59 6.41 7.58
C GLY A 162 15.39 6.18 6.30
N ALA A 163 14.76 6.45 5.14
CA ALA A 163 15.39 6.28 3.84
C ALA A 163 16.81 6.90 3.83
N GLY A 164 17.80 6.07 3.52
CA GLY A 164 19.22 6.43 3.58
C GLY A 164 20.03 5.63 4.61
N SER A 165 19.39 4.94 5.57
CA SER A 165 20.11 3.96 6.43
C SER A 165 20.22 2.59 5.76
N PRO A 166 21.27 1.79 6.05
CA PRO A 166 21.40 0.42 5.54
C PRO A 166 20.20 -0.47 5.92
N GLU A 167 19.71 -0.36 7.15
CA GLU A 167 18.56 -1.14 7.62
C GLU A 167 17.27 -0.74 6.88
N SER A 168 17.08 0.56 6.63
CA SER A 168 15.96 1.06 5.83
C SER A 168 16.01 0.53 4.39
N ALA A 169 17.20 0.50 3.79
CA ALA A 169 17.37 -0.02 2.43
C ALA A 169 17.00 -1.51 2.34
N VAL A 170 17.43 -2.32 3.32
CA VAL A 170 17.04 -3.74 3.42
C VAL A 170 15.53 -3.88 3.57
N PHE A 171 14.93 -3.07 4.45
CA PHE A 171 13.49 -3.13 4.71
C PHE A 171 12.64 -2.69 3.51
N LEU A 172 13.03 -1.61 2.82
CA LEU A 172 12.36 -1.14 1.60
C LEU A 172 12.52 -2.14 0.45
N ALA A 173 13.68 -2.79 0.33
CA ALA A 173 13.88 -3.87 -0.64
C ALA A 173 12.96 -5.07 -0.34
N TRP A 174 12.79 -5.42 0.94
CA TRP A 174 11.81 -6.44 1.35
C TRP A 174 10.37 -6.02 0.99
N LEU A 175 9.94 -4.80 1.33
CA LEU A 175 8.61 -4.30 0.94
C LEU A 175 8.39 -4.34 -0.58
N LYS A 176 9.40 -3.94 -1.36
CA LYS A 176 9.37 -4.04 -2.82
C LYS A 176 9.15 -5.49 -3.28
N ASN A 177 9.89 -6.44 -2.70
CA ASN A 177 9.74 -7.85 -3.03
C ASN A 177 8.34 -8.39 -2.69
N VAL A 178 7.77 -7.98 -1.55
CA VAL A 178 6.38 -8.33 -1.19
C VAL A 178 5.40 -7.83 -2.25
N VAL A 179 5.57 -6.59 -2.72
CA VAL A 179 4.76 -6.03 -3.82
C VAL A 179 4.95 -6.82 -5.12
N ASP A 180 6.19 -7.11 -5.50
CA ASP A 180 6.51 -7.88 -6.72
C ASP A 180 5.85 -9.26 -6.72
N VAL A 181 6.01 -10.02 -5.64
CA VAL A 181 5.40 -11.35 -5.47
C VAL A 181 3.88 -11.24 -5.56
N ALA A 182 3.28 -10.28 -4.84
CA ALA A 182 1.84 -10.09 -4.85
C ALA A 182 1.30 -9.82 -6.26
N VAL A 183 1.89 -8.89 -7.03
CA VAL A 183 1.41 -8.55 -8.39
C VAL A 183 1.71 -9.64 -9.44
N GLN A 184 2.70 -10.49 -9.20
CA GLN A 184 3.04 -11.59 -10.10
C GLN A 184 2.09 -12.78 -9.94
N GLU A 185 1.57 -13.01 -8.74
CA GLU A 185 0.84 -14.24 -8.40
C GLU A 185 -0.66 -14.03 -8.21
N ARG A 186 -1.10 -12.77 -8.11
CA ARG A 186 -2.49 -12.43 -7.88
C ARG A 186 -3.14 -11.76 -9.08
N ARG A 187 -4.47 -11.75 -9.06
CA ARG A 187 -5.35 -11.18 -10.07
C ARG A 187 -5.26 -9.67 -10.00
N ASP A 188 -5.02 -9.07 -11.16
CA ASP A 188 -5.13 -7.63 -11.34
C ASP A 188 -6.58 -7.18 -11.19
N VAL A 189 -6.85 -6.26 -10.28
CA VAL A 189 -8.20 -5.70 -10.06
C VAL A 189 -8.51 -4.55 -11.02
N ARG A 190 -7.52 -4.09 -11.80
CA ARG A 190 -7.66 -3.03 -12.82
C ARG A 190 -6.94 -3.41 -14.13
N PRO A 191 -7.29 -4.53 -14.79
CA PRO A 191 -6.57 -5.04 -15.97
C PRO A 191 -6.58 -4.10 -17.18
N ASP A 192 -7.52 -3.14 -17.23
CA ASP A 192 -7.62 -2.14 -18.31
C ASP A 192 -6.75 -0.90 -18.06
N ALA A 193 -6.14 -0.77 -16.87
CA ALA A 193 -5.23 0.32 -16.54
C ALA A 193 -3.77 -0.11 -16.77
N PRO A 194 -2.88 0.83 -17.15
CA PRO A 194 -1.44 0.55 -17.15
C PRO A 194 -0.93 0.09 -15.78
N GLY A 195 0.02 -0.85 -15.80
CA GLY A 195 0.61 -1.44 -14.60
C GLY A 195 -0.19 -2.63 -14.07
N LYS A 196 -0.04 -2.92 -12.79
CA LYS A 196 -0.80 -3.95 -12.06
C LYS A 196 -1.21 -3.44 -10.70
N MET A 197 -2.43 -3.77 -10.30
CA MET A 197 -2.94 -3.50 -8.96
C MET A 197 -3.56 -4.77 -8.38
N VAL A 198 -3.19 -5.15 -7.17
CA VAL A 198 -3.79 -6.28 -6.47
C VAL A 198 -4.41 -5.82 -5.16
N GLN A 199 -5.66 -6.21 -4.93
CA GLN A 199 -6.36 -5.97 -3.67
C GLN A 199 -6.09 -7.14 -2.70
N VAL A 200 -5.84 -6.80 -1.44
CA VAL A 200 -5.66 -7.74 -0.33
C VAL A 200 -6.47 -7.27 0.87
N GLY A 201 -6.96 -8.21 1.67
CA GLY A 201 -7.90 -7.93 2.75
C GLY A 201 -9.32 -8.29 2.38
N PHE A 202 -10.25 -7.51 2.92
CA PHE A 202 -11.66 -7.62 2.61
C PHE A 202 -11.99 -6.96 1.27
N ASN A 203 -13.02 -7.48 0.61
CA ASN A 203 -13.59 -6.92 -0.61
C ASN A 203 -15.12 -6.85 -0.49
N ALA A 204 -15.73 -6.07 -1.39
CA ALA A 204 -17.18 -5.90 -1.46
C ALA A 204 -17.82 -6.76 -2.56
N GLY A 205 -17.08 -7.70 -3.16
CA GLY A 205 -17.50 -8.46 -4.32
C GLY A 205 -17.71 -7.58 -5.57
N PRO A 206 -18.27 -8.13 -6.66
CA PRO A 206 -18.62 -7.35 -7.83
C PRO A 206 -19.81 -6.41 -7.52
N ARG A 207 -19.90 -5.27 -8.21
CA ARG A 207 -20.92 -4.24 -7.93
C ARG A 207 -22.37 -4.74 -7.92
N HIS A 208 -22.67 -5.78 -8.70
CA HIS A 208 -24.00 -6.38 -8.82
C HIS A 208 -24.29 -7.47 -7.77
N ALA A 209 -23.26 -8.00 -7.11
CA ALA A 209 -23.38 -8.96 -6.02
C ALA A 209 -22.48 -8.47 -4.88
N ARG A 210 -23.04 -7.58 -4.05
CA ARG A 210 -22.36 -7.02 -2.88
C ARG A 210 -22.11 -8.14 -1.88
N VAL A 211 -20.86 -8.55 -1.77
CA VAL A 211 -20.45 -9.67 -0.92
C VAL A 211 -19.32 -9.17 -0.05
N PHE A 212 -19.54 -9.20 1.25
CA PHE A 212 -18.45 -8.96 2.19
C PHE A 212 -17.66 -10.25 2.36
N GLY A 213 -16.41 -10.26 1.91
CA GLY A 213 -15.57 -11.44 1.96
C GLY A 213 -14.09 -11.12 1.82
N LEU A 214 -13.26 -12.14 1.94
CA LEU A 214 -11.81 -12.01 1.75
C LEU A 214 -11.48 -12.13 0.26
N ALA A 215 -10.60 -11.26 -0.23
CA ALA A 215 -10.22 -11.23 -1.63
C ALA A 215 -9.57 -12.57 -2.06
N LYS A 216 -10.20 -13.27 -3.01
CA LYS A 216 -9.62 -14.45 -3.67
C LYS A 216 -8.79 -14.01 -4.87
N SER A 217 -7.49 -13.82 -4.65
CA SER A 217 -6.66 -13.16 -5.64
C SER A 217 -5.61 -14.05 -6.31
N TYR A 218 -5.18 -15.19 -5.76
CA TYR A 218 -4.18 -16.05 -6.43
C TYR A 218 -4.65 -16.56 -7.80
N THR A 219 -3.82 -16.33 -8.82
CA THR A 219 -4.02 -16.84 -10.20
C THR A 219 -3.12 -18.02 -10.51
N LYS A 220 -2.03 -18.19 -9.76
CA LYS A 220 -1.11 -19.33 -9.85
C LYS A 220 -1.54 -20.45 -8.90
N GLN A 221 -1.26 -21.69 -9.32
CA GLN A 221 -1.39 -22.87 -8.46
C GLN A 221 -0.15 -22.96 -7.57
N LEU A 222 -0.28 -22.43 -6.35
CA LEU A 222 0.72 -22.55 -5.29
C LEU A 222 0.20 -23.53 -4.23
N ASP A 223 1.12 -24.18 -3.52
CA ASP A 223 0.74 -24.95 -2.33
C ASP A 223 0.30 -24.02 -1.19
N ASP A 224 -0.41 -24.58 -0.23
CA ASP A 224 -1.03 -23.80 0.83
C ASP A 224 0.00 -23.19 1.79
N THR A 225 1.16 -23.82 1.97
CA THR A 225 2.25 -23.27 2.79
C THR A 225 2.78 -21.98 2.16
N THR A 226 3.10 -22.01 0.87
CA THR A 226 3.56 -20.80 0.16
C THR A 226 2.51 -19.69 0.14
N LYS A 227 1.21 -20.03 -0.02
CA LYS A 227 0.14 -19.01 0.07
C LYS A 227 0.09 -18.36 1.45
N VAL A 228 0.23 -19.15 2.52
CA VAL A 228 0.25 -18.65 3.91
C VAL A 228 1.46 -17.75 4.14
N GLU A 229 2.64 -18.14 3.68
CA GLU A 229 3.86 -17.34 3.78
C GLU A 229 3.70 -15.98 3.07
N HIS A 230 3.28 -16.00 1.81
CA HIS A 230 3.06 -14.78 1.02
C HIS A 230 1.94 -13.89 1.62
N ASP A 231 0.86 -14.48 2.16
CA ASP A 231 -0.19 -13.72 2.85
C ASP A 231 0.32 -13.08 4.15
N ASN A 232 1.13 -13.79 4.93
CA ASN A 232 1.77 -13.24 6.14
C ASN A 232 2.69 -12.06 5.81
N ASP A 233 3.48 -12.17 4.74
CA ASP A 233 4.33 -11.08 4.26
C ASP A 233 3.52 -9.83 3.89
N ILE A 234 2.40 -9.99 3.20
CA ILE A 234 1.53 -8.86 2.85
C ILE A 234 0.88 -8.24 4.09
N ILE A 235 0.40 -9.06 5.04
CA ILE A 235 -0.15 -8.56 6.30
C ILE A 235 0.92 -7.77 7.07
N ALA A 236 2.15 -8.28 7.14
CA ALA A 236 3.27 -7.59 7.77
C ALA A 236 3.62 -6.28 7.07
N ALA A 237 3.65 -6.27 5.74
CA ALA A 237 3.92 -5.09 4.94
C ALA A 237 2.84 -4.02 5.17
N ALA A 238 1.56 -4.35 4.97
CA ALA A 238 0.44 -3.45 5.19
C ALA A 238 0.38 -2.92 6.63
N THR A 239 0.61 -3.79 7.62
CA THR A 239 0.62 -3.40 9.04
C THR A 239 1.78 -2.46 9.36
N THR A 240 2.95 -2.68 8.78
CA THR A 240 4.10 -1.78 8.99
C THR A 240 3.90 -0.43 8.31
N VAL A 241 3.27 -0.40 7.12
CA VAL A 241 2.86 0.84 6.46
C VAL A 241 1.82 1.60 7.29
N TRP A 242 0.83 0.91 7.86
CA TRP A 242 -0.14 1.53 8.77
C TRP A 242 0.51 2.04 10.05
N ALA A 243 1.48 1.31 10.62
CA ALA A 243 2.25 1.79 11.76
C ALA A 243 3.01 3.08 11.41
N ALA A 244 3.65 3.14 10.24
CA ALA A 244 4.29 4.37 9.76
C ALA A 244 3.30 5.52 9.55
N ALA A 245 2.10 5.23 9.01
CA ALA A 245 1.03 6.21 8.89
C ALA A 245 0.65 6.79 10.26
N LYS A 246 0.44 5.94 11.27
CA LYS A 246 0.13 6.39 12.64
C LYS A 246 1.28 7.14 13.33
N THR A 247 2.53 6.84 12.98
CA THR A 247 3.69 7.55 13.52
C THR A 247 3.85 8.95 12.90
N TRP A 248 3.62 9.08 11.59
CA TRP A 248 4.06 10.26 10.84
C TRP A 248 2.95 11.16 10.33
N LEU A 249 1.76 10.64 10.05
CA LEU A 249 0.64 11.48 9.62
C LEU A 249 0.05 12.23 10.82
N PRO A 250 -0.56 13.41 10.59
CA PRO A 250 -1.33 14.09 11.60
C PRO A 250 -2.38 13.19 12.26
N THR A 251 -2.50 13.28 13.58
CA THR A 251 -3.53 12.56 14.35
C THR A 251 -4.94 12.90 13.90
N ASP A 252 -5.15 14.12 13.39
CA ASP A 252 -6.38 14.59 12.77
C ASP A 252 -6.89 13.63 11.67
N ILE A 253 -5.98 12.94 10.96
CA ILE A 253 -6.31 11.95 9.94
C ILE A 253 -6.44 10.56 10.58
N THR A 254 -5.42 10.11 11.31
CA THR A 254 -5.34 8.71 11.75
C THR A 254 -6.30 8.37 12.87
N HIS A 255 -6.56 9.28 13.82
CA HIS A 255 -7.56 9.08 14.86
C HIS A 255 -8.97 9.09 14.29
N GLN A 256 -9.26 9.91 13.27
CA GLN A 256 -10.56 9.86 12.59
C GLN A 256 -10.79 8.49 11.97
N ILE A 257 -9.77 7.94 11.30
CA ILE A 257 -9.82 6.60 10.71
C ILE A 257 -10.06 5.54 11.79
N ASP A 258 -9.25 5.51 12.84
CA ASP A 258 -9.39 4.49 13.90
C ASP A 258 -10.76 4.59 14.59
N ARG A 259 -11.26 5.80 14.85
CA ARG A 259 -12.60 6.03 15.40
C ARG A 259 -13.71 5.48 14.51
N GLU A 260 -13.64 5.68 13.20
CA GLU A 260 -14.65 5.15 12.28
C GLU A 260 -14.54 3.62 12.14
N LEU A 261 -13.34 3.05 12.14
CA LEU A 261 -13.16 1.59 12.18
C LEU A 261 -13.77 0.99 13.46
N GLU A 262 -13.51 1.59 14.62
CA GLU A 262 -14.06 1.14 15.91
C GLU A 262 -15.58 1.28 15.99
N LYS A 263 -16.11 2.44 15.60
CA LYS A 263 -17.55 2.74 15.55
C LYS A 263 -18.32 1.71 14.74
N HIS A 264 -17.78 1.32 13.59
CA HIS A 264 -18.41 0.31 12.74
C HIS A 264 -18.07 -1.12 13.19
N SER A 265 -17.09 -1.31 14.07
CA SER A 265 -16.51 -2.61 14.43
C SER A 265 -15.93 -3.33 13.20
N MET A 266 -15.26 -2.56 12.34
CA MET A 266 -14.63 -3.09 11.13
C MET A 266 -13.50 -4.05 11.51
N PRO A 267 -13.39 -5.20 10.83
CA PRO A 267 -12.32 -6.14 11.08
C PRO A 267 -10.96 -5.55 10.69
N ARG A 268 -9.88 -6.12 11.20
CA ARG A 268 -8.51 -5.79 10.74
C ARG A 268 -8.12 -6.70 9.57
N ILE A 269 -7.08 -6.33 8.83
CA ILE A 269 -6.71 -7.06 7.62
C ILE A 269 -6.46 -8.55 7.90
N ALA A 270 -7.06 -9.37 7.05
CA ALA A 270 -6.93 -10.82 7.01
C ALA A 270 -6.87 -11.26 5.55
N THR A 271 -6.54 -12.52 5.31
CA THR A 271 -6.57 -13.11 3.97
C THR A 271 -7.28 -14.45 4.03
N ARG A 272 -7.56 -15.03 2.85
CA ARG A 272 -8.20 -16.36 2.80
C ARG A 272 -7.36 -17.45 3.47
N ASN A 273 -6.04 -17.30 3.52
CA ASN A 273 -5.14 -18.30 4.09
C ASN A 273 -4.61 -17.89 5.48
N VAL A 274 -4.82 -16.64 5.92
CA VAL A 274 -4.42 -16.16 7.25
C VAL A 274 -5.60 -15.47 7.91
N GLU A 275 -6.14 -16.10 8.94
CA GLU A 275 -7.29 -15.62 9.69
C GLU A 275 -7.05 -14.23 10.30
N GLU A 276 -8.15 -13.53 10.58
CA GLU A 276 -8.14 -12.28 11.32
C GLU A 276 -7.50 -12.45 12.71
N GLY A 277 -6.77 -11.45 13.16
CA GLY A 277 -6.17 -11.46 14.49
C GLY A 277 -5.21 -10.31 14.73
N THR A 278 -4.41 -10.46 15.77
CA THR A 278 -3.31 -9.55 16.08
C THR A 278 -1.98 -10.11 15.59
N GLY A 279 -1.04 -9.20 15.48
CA GLY A 279 0.35 -9.45 15.20
C GLY A 279 0.67 -9.82 13.77
N PHE A 280 1.97 -9.81 13.50
CA PHE A 280 2.56 -10.21 12.23
C PHE A 280 3.99 -10.71 12.45
N VAL A 281 4.50 -11.39 11.42
CA VAL A 281 5.88 -11.86 11.34
C VAL A 281 6.45 -11.39 10.02
N LEU A 282 7.71 -10.96 10.01
CA LEU A 282 8.44 -10.66 8.78
C LEU A 282 9.87 -11.18 8.87
N ASP A 283 10.42 -11.60 7.74
CA ASP A 283 11.77 -12.13 7.62
C ASP A 283 12.67 -11.14 6.86
N LEU A 284 13.68 -10.60 7.56
CA LEU A 284 14.68 -9.71 6.96
C LEU A 284 16.05 -10.36 7.06
N ASN A 285 16.66 -10.66 5.90
CA ASN A 285 17.99 -11.27 5.79
C ASN A 285 18.15 -12.54 6.65
N GLY A 286 17.13 -13.41 6.64
CA GLY A 286 17.11 -14.66 7.40
C GLY A 286 16.90 -14.47 8.92
N VAL A 287 16.47 -13.27 9.35
CA VAL A 287 16.06 -12.99 10.72
C VAL A 287 14.55 -12.68 10.74
N THR A 288 13.80 -13.54 11.43
CA THR A 288 12.38 -13.49 11.72
C THR A 288 12.08 -12.52 12.87
N TYR A 289 11.38 -11.45 12.55
CA TYR A 289 10.85 -10.48 13.51
C TYR A 289 9.37 -10.75 13.74
N SER A 290 9.03 -11.20 14.96
CA SER A 290 7.65 -11.46 15.37
C SER A 290 7.14 -10.37 16.32
N PHE A 291 5.97 -9.83 16.02
CA PHE A 291 5.27 -8.80 16.80
C PHE A 291 3.84 -9.29 17.11
N PRO A 292 3.63 -10.19 18.10
CA PRO A 292 2.35 -10.90 18.26
C PRO A 292 1.17 -10.01 18.73
N ASP A 293 1.48 -8.92 19.44
CA ASP A 293 0.46 -8.08 20.09
C ASP A 293 0.12 -6.81 19.29
N VAL A 294 0.74 -6.61 18.12
CA VAL A 294 0.51 -5.40 17.32
C VAL A 294 -0.80 -5.54 16.55
N GLN A 295 -1.70 -4.58 16.68
CA GLN A 295 -2.91 -4.55 15.87
C GLN A 295 -2.56 -4.43 14.38
N ARG A 296 -3.16 -5.30 13.55
CA ARG A 296 -2.94 -5.29 12.10
C ARG A 296 -3.51 -4.03 11.43
N ALA A 297 -3.12 -3.81 10.18
CA ALA A 297 -3.65 -2.73 9.34
C ALA A 297 -5.20 -2.75 9.22
N PRO A 298 -5.80 -1.62 8.81
CA PRO A 298 -7.19 -1.56 8.36
C PRO A 298 -7.53 -2.62 7.30
N PRO A 299 -8.81 -2.96 7.12
CA PRO A 299 -9.23 -4.18 6.42
C PRO A 299 -8.91 -4.26 4.92
N GLU A 300 -8.48 -3.18 4.28
CA GLU A 300 -8.27 -3.12 2.83
C GLU A 300 -6.89 -2.53 2.49
N ALA A 301 -6.13 -3.27 1.68
CA ALA A 301 -4.86 -2.80 1.12
C ALA A 301 -4.77 -3.09 -0.38
N TYR A 302 -4.04 -2.24 -1.09
CA TYR A 302 -3.66 -2.42 -2.49
C TYR A 302 -2.14 -2.43 -2.62
N LEU A 303 -1.62 -3.37 -3.39
CA LEU A 303 -0.22 -3.43 -3.77
C LEU A 303 -0.14 -3.21 -5.27
N THR A 304 0.69 -2.27 -5.70
CA THR A 304 0.74 -1.87 -7.11
C THR A 304 2.16 -1.83 -7.63
N VAL A 305 2.34 -2.28 -8.87
CA VAL A 305 3.55 -2.05 -9.66
C VAL A 305 3.15 -1.31 -10.91
N ASP A 306 3.81 -0.18 -11.15
CA ASP A 306 3.70 0.60 -12.38
C ASP A 306 2.29 1.07 -12.70
N TYR A 307 1.41 1.04 -11.69
CA TYR A 307 0.00 1.38 -11.83
C TYR A 307 -0.15 2.86 -12.16
N SER A 308 -0.86 3.14 -13.25
CA SER A 308 -1.23 4.48 -13.63
C SER A 308 -2.73 4.58 -13.89
N ALA A 309 -3.40 5.50 -13.20
CA ALA A 309 -4.80 5.78 -13.39
C ALA A 309 -5.02 7.16 -14.01
N SER A 310 -5.99 7.20 -14.94
CA SER A 310 -6.61 8.46 -15.35
C SER A 310 -7.34 9.10 -14.17
N LEU A 311 -7.79 10.35 -14.33
CA LEU A 311 -8.52 11.06 -13.29
C LEU A 311 -9.78 10.29 -12.85
N HIS A 312 -9.92 10.00 -11.56
CA HIS A 312 -11.03 9.24 -11.01
C HIS A 312 -11.37 9.70 -9.59
N LEU A 313 -12.39 9.06 -9.02
CA LEU A 313 -12.87 9.22 -7.65
C LEU A 313 -13.01 7.82 -7.06
N ASP A 314 -12.60 7.65 -5.81
CA ASP A 314 -12.80 6.41 -5.08
C ASP A 314 -13.55 6.72 -3.77
N PRO A 315 -14.87 6.48 -3.72
CA PRO A 315 -15.68 6.75 -2.55
C PRO A 315 -15.12 6.04 -1.31
N CYS A 316 -14.85 6.80 -0.25
CA CYS A 316 -14.38 6.28 1.02
C CYS A 316 -15.29 6.71 2.17
N PHE A 317 -15.36 5.89 3.21
CA PHE A 317 -16.20 6.19 4.38
C PHE A 317 -15.48 7.03 5.45
N VAL A 318 -14.19 7.31 5.24
CA VAL A 318 -13.37 8.22 6.05
C VAL A 318 -12.65 9.21 5.15
N LYS A 319 -12.31 10.38 5.71
CA LYS A 319 -11.52 11.39 5.01
C LYS A 319 -10.04 11.02 5.08
N GLY A 320 -9.61 10.12 4.20
CA GLY A 320 -8.21 9.76 4.09
C GLY A 320 -7.98 8.33 3.64
N ALA A 321 -7.24 8.15 2.56
CA ALA A 321 -6.47 6.95 2.26
C ALA A 321 -4.98 7.25 2.51
N CYS A 322 -4.17 6.25 2.83
CA CYS A 322 -2.72 6.43 2.93
C CYS A 322 -1.98 5.51 1.97
N ALA A 323 -0.96 6.02 1.29
CA ALA A 323 -0.12 5.22 0.42
C ALA A 323 1.35 5.50 0.66
N ILE A 324 2.20 4.51 0.42
CA ILE A 324 3.66 4.67 0.47
C ILE A 324 4.30 4.13 -0.80
N SER A 325 5.11 4.96 -1.45
CA SER A 325 5.99 4.50 -2.52
C SER A 325 7.20 3.82 -1.93
N VAL A 326 7.24 2.48 -1.99
CA VAL A 326 8.30 1.65 -1.40
C VAL A 326 9.52 1.54 -2.31
N ASN A 327 9.34 1.75 -3.62
CA ASN A 327 10.44 1.85 -4.58
C ASN A 327 10.05 2.67 -5.80
N VAL A 328 10.87 3.65 -6.15
CA VAL A 328 10.78 4.39 -7.42
C VAL A 328 12.11 4.27 -8.15
N ASP A 329 12.12 3.54 -9.26
CA ASP A 329 13.28 3.45 -10.14
C ASP A 329 13.04 4.24 -11.43
N ARG A 330 13.89 5.24 -11.68
CA ARG A 330 13.88 6.04 -12.92
C ARG A 330 15.17 5.87 -13.74
N THR A 331 16.04 4.95 -13.30
CA THR A 331 17.36 4.73 -13.90
C THR A 331 17.34 3.71 -15.02
N SER A 332 16.35 2.81 -14.98
CA SER A 332 16.11 1.85 -16.04
C SER A 332 15.88 2.61 -17.36
N PRO A 333 16.73 2.41 -18.40
CA PRO A 333 16.42 2.87 -19.74
C PRO A 333 15.04 2.32 -20.05
N CYS A 334 14.14 3.16 -20.58
CA CYS A 334 12.81 2.70 -20.96
C CYS A 334 12.98 1.41 -21.78
N GLY A 335 12.66 0.28 -21.16
CA GLY A 335 12.57 -0.98 -21.87
C GLY A 335 11.70 -0.68 -23.07
N HIS A 336 12.11 -1.10 -24.27
CA HIS A 336 11.25 -0.98 -25.43
C HIS A 336 9.91 -1.59 -25.04
N PHE A 337 8.91 -0.77 -24.72
CA PHE A 337 7.54 -1.22 -24.72
C PHE A 337 7.38 -1.83 -26.11
N PRO A 338 7.03 -3.11 -26.23
CA PRO A 338 6.81 -3.69 -27.53
C PRO A 338 5.86 -2.74 -28.25
N ALA A 339 6.32 -2.16 -29.37
CA ALA A 339 5.52 -1.27 -30.18
C ALA A 339 4.15 -1.93 -30.35
N ALA A 340 3.05 -1.17 -30.23
CA ALA A 340 1.65 -1.62 -30.10
C ALA A 340 1.16 -2.57 -31.23
N GLY A 341 1.78 -3.75 -31.35
CA GLY A 341 1.78 -4.61 -32.52
C GLY A 341 2.77 -5.78 -32.44
N GLN A 342 3.74 -5.79 -31.50
CA GLN A 342 4.46 -7.00 -31.12
C GLN A 342 3.72 -7.69 -29.97
N THR A 343 2.67 -8.41 -30.33
CA THR A 343 2.03 -9.39 -29.44
C THR A 343 3.07 -10.45 -29.07
N SER A 344 3.39 -10.56 -27.78
CA SER A 344 3.72 -11.88 -27.23
C SER A 344 2.59 -12.82 -27.63
N ASN A 345 2.89 -14.07 -28.02
CA ASN A 345 1.93 -15.08 -28.50
C ASN A 345 0.86 -15.51 -27.47
N THR A 346 0.59 -14.70 -26.46
CA THR A 346 -0.62 -14.73 -25.64
C THR A 346 -1.70 -13.94 -26.38
N PRO A 347 -2.82 -14.57 -26.82
CA PRO A 347 -3.90 -13.85 -27.48
C PRO A 347 -4.49 -12.82 -26.52
N PHE A 348 -4.17 -11.54 -26.76
CA PHE A 348 -4.93 -10.43 -26.22
C PHE A 348 -6.29 -10.50 -26.90
N MET A 349 -7.31 -11.01 -26.22
CA MET A 349 -8.68 -10.90 -26.74
C MET A 349 -9.00 -9.40 -26.78
N PRO A 350 -9.19 -8.80 -27.98
CA PRO A 350 -9.78 -7.48 -28.02
C PRO A 350 -11.12 -7.57 -27.29
N SER A 351 -11.37 -6.62 -26.39
CA SER A 351 -12.69 -6.41 -25.82
C SER A 351 -13.72 -6.54 -26.94
N ARG A 352 -14.64 -7.50 -26.80
CA ARG A 352 -15.71 -7.74 -27.78
C ARG A 352 -16.32 -6.38 -28.12
N PRO A 353 -16.26 -5.93 -29.38
CA PRO A 353 -16.94 -4.71 -29.78
C PRO A 353 -18.40 -4.88 -29.41
N SER A 354 -18.91 -3.97 -28.58
CA SER A 354 -20.34 -3.77 -28.43
C SER A 354 -20.94 -3.68 -29.84
N THR A 355 -21.91 -4.55 -30.14
CA THR A 355 -22.62 -4.61 -31.43
C THR A 355 -23.50 -3.40 -31.70
N ARG A 356 -23.37 -2.32 -30.91
CA ARG A 356 -24.09 -1.07 -31.10
C ARG A 356 -23.12 0.04 -31.51
N SER A 357 -23.35 0.56 -32.72
CA SER A 357 -22.74 1.72 -33.40
C SER A 357 -21.37 1.50 -34.09
N GLN A 358 -21.40 0.99 -35.32
CA GLN A 358 -20.37 1.25 -36.32
C GLN A 358 -20.83 2.36 -37.27
N SER A 359 -20.43 3.60 -36.99
CA SER A 359 -20.26 4.68 -37.97
C SER A 359 -19.58 5.88 -37.30
N GLY A 360 -18.26 5.98 -37.41
CA GLY A 360 -17.49 7.12 -36.87
C GLY A 360 -15.99 7.04 -37.22
N PRO A 361 -15.27 8.18 -37.32
CA PRO A 361 -14.33 8.46 -38.41
C PRO A 361 -12.91 7.89 -38.23
N ILE A 362 -12.25 7.78 -39.38
CA ILE A 362 -10.84 7.44 -39.61
C ILE A 362 -9.93 8.11 -38.57
N THR A 363 -9.29 7.30 -37.73
CA THR A 363 -8.18 7.74 -36.89
C THR A 363 -7.00 8.13 -37.78
N PRO A 364 -6.36 9.29 -37.55
CA PRO A 364 -5.16 9.66 -38.30
C PRO A 364 -4.05 8.64 -38.03
N LYS A 365 -3.43 8.15 -39.10
CA LYS A 365 -2.20 7.34 -39.04
C LYS A 365 -1.13 8.20 -38.35
N VAL A 366 -0.79 7.85 -37.12
CA VAL A 366 0.36 8.41 -36.42
C VAL A 366 1.60 7.84 -37.10
N ASP A 367 2.47 8.74 -37.56
CA ASP A 367 3.72 8.41 -38.23
C ASP A 367 4.68 7.72 -37.24
N PRO A 368 5.09 6.45 -37.45
CA PRO A 368 5.97 5.73 -36.54
C PRO A 368 7.41 6.28 -36.49
N ALA A 369 7.73 7.30 -37.29
CA ALA A 369 9.07 7.87 -37.43
C ALA A 369 9.40 9.03 -36.47
N THR A 370 8.47 9.50 -35.63
CA THR A 370 8.85 10.46 -34.57
C THR A 370 9.62 9.73 -33.46
N GLU A 371 10.95 9.78 -33.59
CA GLU A 371 11.93 9.27 -32.62
C GLU A 371 11.44 9.47 -31.17
N HIS A 372 11.15 8.35 -30.51
CA HIS A 372 11.00 8.34 -29.07
C HIS A 372 12.34 8.78 -28.46
N PRO A 373 12.35 9.77 -27.55
CA PRO A 373 13.60 10.16 -26.92
C PRO A 373 14.13 8.93 -26.19
N ALA A 374 15.41 8.61 -26.39
CA ALA A 374 16.05 7.40 -25.84
C ALA A 374 16.01 7.35 -24.30
N ARG A 375 15.69 8.46 -23.63
CA ARG A 375 15.48 8.57 -22.18
C ARG A 375 14.41 9.60 -21.88
N TRP A 376 13.51 9.25 -20.97
CA TRP A 376 12.57 10.17 -20.38
C TRP A 376 13.29 11.08 -19.37
N PRO A 377 12.82 12.32 -19.12
CA PRO A 377 13.49 13.22 -18.21
C PRO A 377 13.46 12.67 -16.78
N ILE A 378 14.55 12.88 -16.05
CA ILE A 378 14.63 12.56 -14.63
C ILE A 378 13.50 13.28 -13.91
N GLY A 379 12.62 12.52 -13.24
CA GLY A 379 11.48 13.07 -12.50
C GLY A 379 10.13 12.92 -13.20
N GLY A 380 10.09 12.54 -14.48
CA GLY A 380 8.86 12.33 -15.22
C GLY A 380 8.15 11.04 -14.84
N GLY A 381 6.83 11.12 -14.77
CA GLY A 381 5.92 10.00 -14.78
C GLY A 381 5.62 9.28 -13.46
N GLY A 382 4.44 8.66 -13.40
CA GLY A 382 3.95 7.93 -12.23
C GLY A 382 3.72 8.82 -11.01
N ASN A 383 3.63 10.13 -11.22
CA ASN A 383 3.48 11.12 -10.16
C ASN A 383 2.02 11.20 -9.73
N PHE A 384 1.76 11.30 -8.42
CA PHE A 384 0.38 11.43 -7.94
C PHE A 384 -0.14 12.84 -8.22
N VAL A 385 -1.39 12.96 -8.64
CA VAL A 385 -2.03 14.25 -8.91
C VAL A 385 -3.32 14.34 -8.12
N GLU A 386 -3.44 15.38 -7.31
CA GLU A 386 -4.70 15.81 -6.71
C GLU A 386 -5.20 17.02 -7.50
N MET A 387 -6.28 16.84 -8.26
CA MET A 387 -6.74 17.83 -9.23
C MET A 387 -7.44 19.02 -8.57
N SER A 388 -8.25 18.79 -7.53
CA SER A 388 -9.00 19.87 -6.87
C SER A 388 -8.10 20.82 -6.07
N LEU A 389 -6.94 20.34 -5.62
CA LEU A 389 -5.88 21.13 -5.02
C LEU A 389 -4.88 21.60 -6.07
N MET A 390 -4.95 21.13 -7.33
CA MET A 390 -3.95 21.35 -8.36
C MET A 390 -2.53 21.08 -7.85
N VAL A 391 -2.32 19.91 -7.24
CA VAL A 391 -1.01 19.49 -6.71
C VAL A 391 -0.51 18.27 -7.48
N VAL A 392 0.75 18.33 -7.92
CA VAL A 392 1.50 17.15 -8.37
C VAL A 392 2.49 16.77 -7.30
N VAL A 393 2.46 15.52 -6.87
CA VAL A 393 3.44 14.94 -5.95
C VAL A 393 4.39 14.07 -6.76
N LYS A 394 5.63 14.55 -6.94
CA LYS A 394 6.66 13.75 -7.60
C LYS A 394 6.97 12.55 -6.72
N GLN A 395 6.75 11.34 -7.21
CA GLN A 395 6.97 10.15 -6.39
C GLN A 395 8.46 9.91 -6.16
N ALA A 396 8.80 9.42 -4.97
CA ALA A 396 10.13 9.00 -4.56
C ALA A 396 10.03 7.85 -3.55
N THR A 397 11.07 7.01 -3.46
CA THR A 397 11.14 5.95 -2.45
C THR A 397 11.01 6.52 -1.03
N GLY A 398 10.17 5.91 -0.20
CA GLY A 398 9.89 6.37 1.16
C GLY A 398 8.97 7.59 1.23
N THR A 399 8.17 7.83 0.19
CA THR A 399 7.13 8.88 0.20
C THR A 399 5.85 8.31 0.76
N LEU A 400 5.46 8.76 1.95
CA LEU A 400 4.15 8.51 2.54
C LEU A 400 3.21 9.65 2.17
N LEU A 401 2.04 9.32 1.66
CA LEU A 401 1.00 10.28 1.31
C LEU A 401 -0.31 9.94 2.01
N ALA A 402 -1.07 10.97 2.38
CA ALA A 402 -2.46 10.84 2.81
C ALA A 402 -3.32 11.87 2.10
N PHE A 403 -4.45 11.43 1.56
CA PHE A 403 -5.36 12.27 0.76
C PHE A 403 -6.78 11.75 0.89
N ASP A 404 -7.78 12.60 0.64
CA ASP A 404 -9.17 12.16 0.54
C ASP A 404 -9.47 11.67 -0.89
N PRO A 405 -9.67 10.35 -1.09
CA PRO A 405 -9.90 9.76 -2.40
C PRO A 405 -11.29 10.07 -3.00
N SER A 406 -12.18 10.69 -2.21
CA SER A 406 -13.47 11.19 -2.68
C SER A 406 -13.35 12.43 -3.57
N PHE A 407 -12.13 12.99 -3.71
CA PHE A 407 -11.82 14.07 -4.64
C PHE A 407 -11.06 13.56 -5.86
N ARG A 408 -11.09 14.36 -6.94
CA ARG A 408 -10.52 13.96 -8.24
C ARG A 408 -9.01 13.81 -8.12
N HIS A 409 -8.55 12.59 -8.31
CA HIS A 409 -7.13 12.27 -8.26
C HIS A 409 -6.75 11.27 -9.34
N GLY A 410 -5.46 11.11 -9.57
CA GLY A 410 -4.92 10.18 -10.54
C GLY A 410 -3.41 10.15 -10.49
N THR A 411 -2.80 9.61 -11.52
CA THR A 411 -1.35 9.57 -11.65
C THR A 411 -0.93 9.98 -13.05
N THR A 412 0.19 10.68 -13.18
CA THR A 412 0.78 10.92 -14.50
C THR A 412 1.24 9.60 -15.13
N ARG A 413 1.29 9.54 -16.46
CA ARG A 413 1.83 8.37 -17.19
C ARG A 413 3.21 8.00 -16.68
N LEU A 414 3.51 6.71 -16.53
CA LEU A 414 4.77 6.26 -15.92
C LEU A 414 6.05 6.57 -16.73
N CYS A 415 5.93 6.79 -18.04
CA CYS A 415 7.03 7.23 -18.91
C CYS A 415 8.35 6.47 -18.69
N GLY A 416 8.29 5.13 -18.61
CA GLY A 416 9.45 4.25 -18.50
C GLY A 416 10.09 4.15 -17.11
N GLY A 417 9.58 4.86 -16.10
CA GLY A 417 9.93 4.59 -14.70
C GLY A 417 9.30 3.30 -14.19
N HIS A 418 9.71 2.88 -12.99
CA HIS A 418 9.04 1.84 -12.22
C HIS A 418 8.63 2.39 -10.86
N ASN A 419 7.40 2.11 -10.43
CA ASN A 419 6.87 2.57 -9.14
C ASN A 419 6.19 1.42 -8.41
N HIS A 420 6.59 1.17 -7.17
CA HIS A 420 5.99 0.18 -6.30
C HIS A 420 5.33 0.91 -5.14
N THR A 421 4.05 0.66 -4.92
CA THR A 421 3.26 1.36 -3.91
C THR A 421 2.44 0.37 -3.11
N ILE A 422 2.31 0.64 -1.81
CA ILE A 422 1.35 -0.01 -0.92
C ILE A 422 0.36 1.06 -0.46
N THR A 423 -0.92 0.83 -0.67
CA THR A 423 -2.00 1.74 -0.27
C THR A 423 -2.91 1.05 0.73
N ILE A 424 -3.21 1.71 1.84
CA ILE A 424 -4.28 1.32 2.76
C ILE A 424 -5.48 2.21 2.43
N ALA A 425 -6.59 1.56 2.10
CA ALA A 425 -7.81 2.20 1.62
C ALA A 425 -8.98 1.92 2.55
N PHE A 426 -10.05 2.68 2.35
CA PHE A 426 -11.22 2.67 3.22
C PHE A 426 -12.48 2.78 2.37
N SER A 427 -12.61 1.86 1.40
CA SER A 427 -13.69 1.89 0.42
C SER A 427 -15.06 1.91 1.09
N ALA A 428 -15.90 2.88 0.70
CA ALA A 428 -17.29 2.94 1.16
C ALA A 428 -18.05 1.65 0.80
N HIS A 429 -17.69 1.00 -0.31
CA HIS A 429 -18.31 -0.27 -0.71
C HIS A 429 -18.01 -1.42 0.26
N ILE A 430 -16.82 -1.46 0.86
CA ILE A 430 -16.48 -2.48 1.85
C ILE A 430 -17.27 -2.25 3.13
N LYS A 431 -17.37 -0.99 3.59
CA LYS A 431 -18.22 -0.63 4.73
C LYS A 431 -19.69 -1.01 4.48
N ASP A 432 -20.23 -0.62 3.33
CA ASP A 432 -21.63 -0.94 2.97
C ASP A 432 -21.86 -2.46 2.94
N ALA A 433 -20.94 -3.23 2.34
CA ALA A 433 -21.03 -4.68 2.30
C ALA A 433 -20.93 -5.29 3.71
N PHE A 434 -20.05 -4.76 4.56
CA PHE A 434 -19.90 -5.20 5.95
C PHE A 434 -21.16 -4.93 6.78
N GLU A 435 -21.71 -3.71 6.72
CA GLU A 435 -22.95 -3.35 7.39
C GLU A 435 -24.12 -4.21 6.90
N TYR A 436 -24.17 -4.49 5.59
CA TYR A 436 -25.16 -5.39 5.02
C TYR A 436 -25.03 -6.82 5.56
N ALA A 437 -23.82 -7.37 5.62
CA ALA A 437 -23.56 -8.71 6.15
C ALA A 437 -23.89 -8.82 7.65
N LYS A 438 -23.60 -7.77 8.45
CA LYS A 438 -23.89 -7.71 9.88
C LYS A 438 -25.39 -7.82 10.20
N ASN A 439 -26.25 -7.39 9.27
CA ASN A 439 -27.71 -7.44 9.41
C ASN A 439 -28.32 -8.81 9.06
N GLY A 440 -27.51 -9.87 8.96
CA GLY A 440 -27.99 -11.26 8.87
C GLY A 440 -28.45 -11.70 7.47
N PHE A 441 -28.13 -10.93 6.42
CA PHE A 441 -28.35 -11.37 5.05
C PHE A 441 -27.30 -12.43 4.65
N HIS A 442 -27.63 -13.69 4.94
CA HIS A 442 -26.92 -14.86 4.45
C HIS A 442 -27.55 -15.29 3.13
N GLU A 443 -26.83 -15.08 2.03
CA GLU A 443 -26.66 -15.97 0.89
C GLU A 443 -26.27 -15.14 -0.32
N SER A 444 -24.98 -14.85 -0.38
CA SER A 444 -24.36 -14.64 -1.67
C SER A 444 -24.27 -16.03 -2.33
N GLY A 445 -25.04 -16.25 -3.40
CA GLY A 445 -25.03 -17.53 -4.13
C GLY A 445 -23.61 -18.00 -4.49
N ALA A 446 -23.47 -19.29 -4.79
CA ALA A 446 -22.20 -19.88 -5.19
C ALA A 446 -21.49 -19.03 -6.28
N GLY A 447 -20.25 -18.60 -6.04
CA GLY A 447 -19.47 -17.72 -6.93
C GLY A 447 -19.27 -16.28 -6.42
N ALA A 448 -19.95 -15.91 -5.35
CA ALA A 448 -19.72 -14.69 -4.59
C ALA A 448 -18.26 -14.56 -4.09
N GLY A 449 -17.51 -13.63 -4.69
CA GLY A 449 -16.09 -13.40 -4.39
C GLY A 449 -15.09 -14.09 -5.33
N ASP A 450 -15.55 -14.92 -6.29
CA ASP A 450 -14.67 -15.52 -7.30
C ASP A 450 -14.27 -14.52 -8.42
N GLY A 451 -14.87 -13.32 -8.42
CA GLY A 451 -14.66 -12.27 -9.42
C GLY A 451 -15.04 -12.68 -10.84
N ASN A 452 -15.50 -13.91 -11.03
CA ASN A 452 -16.14 -14.42 -12.22
C ASN A 452 -17.63 -14.50 -11.89
N CYS A 453 -18.49 -13.81 -12.65
CA CYS A 453 -19.88 -14.22 -12.74
C CYS A 453 -19.88 -15.70 -13.14
N PRO A 454 -20.54 -16.61 -12.42
CA PRO A 454 -20.95 -17.84 -13.06
C PRO A 454 -21.84 -17.43 -14.24
N GLU A 455 -21.53 -17.96 -15.42
CA GLU A 455 -22.49 -17.94 -16.53
C GLU A 455 -23.81 -18.49 -15.96
N PHE A 456 -24.91 -17.78 -16.21
CA PHE A 456 -26.25 -18.19 -15.80
C PHE A 456 -26.48 -19.65 -16.25
N VAL A 457 -26.33 -20.59 -15.32
CA VAL A 457 -26.95 -21.90 -15.45
C VAL A 457 -28.42 -21.63 -15.18
N GLN A 458 -29.20 -21.56 -16.26
CA GLN A 458 -30.65 -21.65 -16.15
C GLN A 458 -30.95 -23.01 -15.55
N GLU A 459 -31.25 -23.04 -14.25
CA GLU A 459 -31.99 -24.17 -13.68
C GLU A 459 -33.39 -24.13 -14.31
N GLU A 460 -33.64 -25.08 -15.22
CA GLU A 460 -34.99 -25.44 -15.64
C GLU A 460 -35.79 -25.86 -14.41
N GLN A 461 -36.79 -25.05 -14.05
CA GLN A 461 -37.94 -25.47 -13.25
C GLN A 461 -39.10 -25.84 -14.16
#